data_AF-A0AAD0E8C5-F1
#
_entry.id   AF-A0AAD0E8C5-F1
#
_cell.length_a   1.000
_cell.length_b   1.000
_cell.length_c   1.000
_cell.angle_alpha   90.00
_cell.angle_beta   90.00
_cell.angle_gamma   90.00
#
_symmetry.space_group_name_H-M   'P 1'
#
loop_
_entity.id
_entity.type
_entity.pdbx_description
1 polymer ?
#
loop_
_entity_poly.entity_id
_entity_poly.type
_entity_poly.pdbx_seq_one_letter_code
_entity_poly.pdbx_strand_id
1 'polypeptide(L)'
;MLFKMLLIGMWNNLSDVKVEEHVNDSLSAMKFCGMQLEDSVPSYSVLSQFRTELTEKNAFDSLLSEINHQLEKHRIIIHQGY
;
A
#
# COMPACT_ATOMS: atom_id res chain seq x y z
N MET A 1 -4.32 -2.23 6.69
CA MET A 1 -2.88 -1.96 6.88
C MET A 1 -2.06 -2.42 5.68
N LEU A 2 -1.85 -3.73 5.45
CA LEU A 2 -1.01 -4.26 4.36
C LEU A 2 -1.38 -3.74 2.96
N PHE A 3 -2.68 -3.68 2.66
CA PHE A 3 -3.14 -3.13 1.39
C PHE A 3 -2.74 -1.65 1.19
N LYS A 4 -2.75 -0.85 2.26
CA LYS A 4 -2.30 0.55 2.20
C LYS A 4 -0.78 0.66 2.02
N MET A 5 -0.01 -0.26 2.60
CA MET A 5 1.43 -0.36 2.34
C MET A 5 1.69 -0.70 0.85
N LEU A 6 0.91 -1.61 0.25
CA LEU A 6 0.98 -1.88 -1.19
C LEU A 6 0.65 -0.64 -2.03
N LEU A 7 -0.33 0.17 -1.64
CA LEU A 7 -0.64 1.44 -2.31
C LEU A 7 0.54 2.41 -2.27
N ILE A 8 1.22 2.56 -1.12
CA ILE A 8 2.44 3.36 -1.01
C ILE A 8 3.50 2.85 -2.00
N GLY A 9 3.69 1.52 -2.06
CA GLY A 9 4.61 0.89 -3.02
C GLY A 9 4.27 1.21 -4.46
N MET A 10 3.01 1.04 -4.86
CA MET A 10 2.55 1.32 -6.22
C MET A 10 2.67 2.80 -6.60
N TRP A 11 2.24 3.72 -5.74
CA TRP A 11 2.24 5.16 -6.06
C TRP A 11 3.64 5.77 -6.12
N ASN A 12 4.58 5.21 -5.37
CA ASN A 12 5.97 5.67 -5.32
C ASN A 12 6.94 4.77 -6.11
N ASN A 13 6.42 3.75 -6.80
CA ASN A 13 7.20 2.73 -7.52
C ASN A 13 8.32 2.11 -6.64
N LEU A 14 7.99 1.74 -5.41
CA LEU A 14 8.90 1.18 -4.42
C LEU A 14 8.79 -0.35 -4.37
N SER A 15 9.91 -1.02 -4.11
CA SER A 15 9.92 -2.44 -3.76
C SER A 15 9.35 -2.69 -2.37
N ASP A 16 8.91 -3.92 -2.07
CA ASP A 16 8.33 -4.26 -0.75
C ASP A 16 9.28 -3.92 0.41
N VAL A 17 10.60 -4.07 0.21
CA VAL A 17 11.64 -3.68 1.18
C VAL A 17 11.65 -2.16 1.40
N LYS A 18 11.63 -1.38 0.32
CA LYS A 18 11.60 0.09 0.42
C LYS A 18 10.28 0.61 1.00
N VAL A 19 9.18 -0.12 0.82
CA VAL A 19 7.90 0.21 1.45
C VAL A 19 8.00 0.03 2.96
N GLU A 20 8.57 -1.08 3.43
CA GLU A 20 8.83 -1.30 4.85
C GLU A 20 9.70 -0.18 5.44
N GLU A 21 10.84 0.12 4.80
CA GLU A 21 11.73 1.21 5.23
C GLU A 21 10.99 2.55 5.28
N HIS A 22 10.29 2.91 4.19
CA HIS A 22 9.55 4.17 4.13
C HIS A 22 8.46 4.29 5.21
N VAL A 23 7.77 3.19 5.51
CA VAL A 23 6.73 3.18 6.54
C VAL A 23 7.33 3.27 7.93
N ASN A 24 8.51 2.68 8.18
CA ASN A 24 9.23 2.85 9.45
C ASN A 24 9.77 4.28 9.64
N ASP A 25 10.23 4.93 8.56
CA ASP A 25 10.88 6.23 8.64
C ASP A 25 9.92 7.44 8.57
N SER A 26 8.68 7.21 8.12
CA SER A 26 7.71 8.29 7.89
C SER A 26 6.47 8.13 8.75
N LEU A 27 6.33 9.00 9.76
CA LEU A 27 5.10 9.09 10.57
C LEU A 27 3.85 9.33 9.70
N SER A 28 3.98 10.04 8.59
CA SER A 28 2.89 10.22 7.62
C SER A 28 2.49 8.91 6.96
N ALA A 29 3.46 8.06 6.60
CA ALA A 29 3.21 6.74 6.04
C ALA A 29 2.61 5.78 7.09
N MET A 30 3.10 5.79 8.33
CA MET A 30 2.49 5.05 9.44
C MET A 30 1.02 5.45 9.64
N LYS A 31 0.75 6.76 9.75
CA LYS A 31 -0.61 7.29 9.91
C LYS A 31 -1.51 6.91 8.74
N PHE A 32 -1.03 6.98 7.50
CA PHE A 32 -1.78 6.55 6.33
C PHE A 32 -2.19 5.08 6.45
N CYS A 33 -1.24 4.22 6.82
CA CYS A 33 -1.47 2.79 7.06
C CYS A 33 -2.37 2.48 8.26
N GLY A 34 -2.65 3.49 9.11
CA GLY A 34 -3.43 3.38 10.34
C GLY A 34 -2.62 2.89 11.53
N MET A 35 -1.29 3.04 11.48
CA MET A 35 -0.36 2.65 12.54
C MET A 35 -0.01 3.84 13.44
N GLN A 36 0.27 3.52 14.70
CA GLN A 36 0.86 4.41 15.70
C GLN A 36 2.37 4.16 15.80
N LEU A 37 3.10 5.09 16.44
CA LEU A 37 4.56 4.98 16.58
C LEU A 37 5.01 3.71 17.34
N GLU A 38 4.13 3.18 18.19
CA GLU A 38 4.35 2.01 19.03
C GLU A 38 4.02 0.69 18.30
N ASP A 39 3.34 0.76 17.15
CA ASP A 39 2.95 -0.42 16.38
C ASP A 39 4.14 -1.01 15.62
N SER A 40 4.21 -2.34 15.58
CA SER A 40 5.21 -3.05 14.77
C SER A 40 4.83 -3.02 13.30
N VAL A 41 5.68 -2.39 12.47
CA VAL A 41 5.50 -2.39 11.01
C VAL A 41 5.69 -3.80 10.47
N PRO A 42 4.77 -4.32 9.63
CA PRO A 42 4.94 -5.61 8.98
C PRO A 42 6.19 -5.64 8.11
N SER A 43 6.94 -6.75 8.17
CA SER A 43 8.12 -6.94 7.33
C SER A 43 7.76 -7.10 5.85
N TYR A 44 8.73 -6.82 4.97
CA TYR A 44 8.60 -6.95 3.52
C TYR A 44 8.15 -8.36 3.09
N SER A 45 8.52 -9.40 3.84
CA SER A 45 8.11 -10.78 3.57
C SER A 45 6.60 -10.96 3.71
N VAL A 46 5.99 -10.34 4.73
CA VAL A 46 4.52 -10.37 4.93
C VAL A 46 3.82 -9.61 3.80
N LEU A 47 4.38 -8.48 3.38
CA LEU A 47 3.86 -7.68 2.27
C LEU A 47 3.92 -8.45 0.94
N SER A 48 5.04 -9.12 0.67
CA SER A 48 5.25 -9.94 -0.53
C SER A 48 4.31 -11.15 -0.59
N GLN A 49 4.12 -11.85 0.54
CA GLN A 49 3.16 -12.95 0.64
C GLN A 49 1.74 -12.44 0.37
N PHE A 50 1.35 -11.31 0.98
CA PHE A 50 0.05 -10.70 0.76
C PHE A 50 -0.17 -10.32 -0.72
N ARG A 51 0.84 -9.75 -1.37
CA ARG A 51 0.78 -9.43 -2.82
C ARG A 51 0.58 -10.68 -3.66
N THR A 52 1.30 -11.74 -3.33
CA THR A 52 1.22 -13.03 -4.03
C THR A 52 -0.18 -13.62 -3.90
N GLU A 53 -0.72 -13.69 -2.68
CA GLU A 53 -2.08 -14.20 -2.45
C GLU A 53 -3.16 -13.38 -3.19
N LEU A 54 -3.02 -12.05 -3.26
CA LEU A 54 -3.94 -11.19 -4.00
C LEU A 54 -3.88 -11.43 -5.50
N THR A 55 -2.69 -11.67 -6.03
CA THR A 55 -2.46 -11.96 -7.44
C THR A 55 -3.04 -13.33 -7.80
N GLU A 56 -2.76 -14.35 -6.99
CA GLU A 56 -3.29 -15.72 -7.19
C GLU A 56 -4.83 -15.75 -7.17
N LYS A 57 -5.45 -14.91 -6.35
CA LYS A 57 -6.91 -14.81 -6.25
C LYS A 57 -7.54 -13.93 -7.34
N ASN A 58 -6.74 -13.35 -8.26
CA ASN A 58 -7.18 -12.34 -9.23
C ASN A 58 -7.97 -11.18 -8.59
N ALA A 59 -7.74 -10.93 -7.29
CA ALA A 59 -8.47 -9.93 -6.52
C ALA A 59 -7.80 -8.56 -6.58
N PHE A 60 -6.52 -8.52 -6.99
CA PHE A 60 -5.72 -7.31 -7.03
C PHE A 60 -6.32 -6.24 -7.94
N ASP A 61 -6.65 -6.58 -9.19
CA ASP A 61 -7.24 -5.62 -10.14
C ASP A 61 -8.60 -5.11 -9.68
N SER A 62 -9.44 -5.99 -9.12
CA SER A 62 -10.76 -5.61 -8.59
C SER A 62 -10.63 -4.65 -7.41
N LEU A 63 -9.70 -4.91 -6.49
CA LEU A 63 -9.44 -4.03 -5.34
C LEU A 63 -8.85 -2.69 -5.78
N LEU A 64 -7.92 -2.71 -6.74
CA LEU A 64 -7.33 -1.49 -7.27
C LEU A 64 -8.37 -0.63 -7.99
N SER A 65 -9.24 -1.26 -8.79
CA SER A 65 -10.35 -0.57 -9.47
C SER A 65 -11.32 0.06 -8.47
N GLU A 66 -11.72 -0.68 -7.43
CA GLU A 66 -12.61 -0.17 -6.39
C GLU A 66 -11.99 1.01 -5.62
N ILE A 67 -10.68 0.93 -5.33
CA ILE A 67 -9.97 2.01 -4.64
C ILE A 67 -9.85 3.24 -5.52
N ASN A 68 -9.50 3.07 -6.80
CA ASN A 68 -9.48 4.17 -7.77
C ASN A 68 -10.87 4.82 -7.87
N HIS A 69 -11.94 4.02 -7.94
CA HIS A 69 -13.31 4.53 -7.97
C HIS A 69 -13.65 5.34 -6.72
N GLN A 70 -13.27 4.86 -5.53
CA GLN A 70 -13.46 5.59 -4.28
C GLN A 70 -12.64 6.89 -4.28
N LEU A 71 -11.40 6.87 -4.75
CA LEU A 71 -10.53 8.05 -4.82
C LEU A 71 -11.08 9.11 -5.78
N GLU A 72 -11.54 8.71 -6.96
CA GLU A 72 -12.23 9.58 -7.93
C GLU A 72 -13.46 10.25 -7.31
N LYS A 73 -14.26 9.49 -6.55
CA LYS A 73 -15.43 10.01 -5.83
C LYS A 73 -15.06 11.09 -4.80
N HIS A 74 -13.86 11.01 -4.22
CA HIS A 74 -13.32 12.01 -3.30
C HIS A 74 -12.54 13.14 -4.00
N ARG A 75 -12.57 13.19 -5.35
CA ARG A 75 -11.79 14.12 -6.21
C ARG A 75 -10.27 13.99 -6.05
N ILE A 76 -9.80 12.84 -5.60
CA ILE A 76 -8.37 12.52 -5.50
C ILE A 76 -8.02 11.73 -6.76
N ILE A 77 -7.41 12.39 -7.74
CA ILE A 77 -6.92 11.72 -8.95
C ILE A 77 -5.51 11.23 -8.66
N ILE A 78 -5.33 9.91 -8.67
CA ILE A 78 -4.01 9.30 -8.55
C ILE A 78 -3.43 9.13 -9.95
N HIS A 79 -2.43 9.94 -10.27
CA HIS A 79 -1.57 9.69 -11.41
C HIS A 79 -0.55 8.62 -10.99
N GLN A 80 -0.65 7.40 -11.53
CA GLN A 80 0.48 6.48 -11.48
C GLN A 80 1.66 7.19 -12.15
N GLY A 81 2.74 7.40 -11.40
CA GLY A 81 3.97 7.98 -11.94
C GLY A 81 4.50 7.07 -13.04
N TYR A 82 4.63 7.65 -14.25
CA TYR A 82 5.23 7.01 -15.42
C TYR A 82 6.71 6.66 -15.19
#